data_AF-A0A8H4XRG2-F1
#
_entry.id   AF-A0A8H4XRG2-F1
#
_cell.length_a   1.000
_cell.length_b   1.000
_cell.length_c   1.000
_cell.angle_alpha   90.00
_cell.angle_beta   90.00
_cell.angle_gamma   90.00
#
_symmetry.space_group_name_H-M   'P 1'
#
loop_
_entity.id
_entity.type
_entity.pdbx_description
1 polymer ?
#
loop_
_entity_poly.entity_id
_entity_poly.type
_entity_poly.pdbx_seq_one_letter_code
_entity_poly.pdbx_strand_id
1 'polypeptide(L)'
;MYLFGVLFIDNFVLVFIITLLLLSADFYYLKNIAGRRLVGLRWWNEVNTSTGESHWVFESSDPTTRTITATDKRFFWLSLYATPALWIGLAILAIVRLQNVIWLSLV
;
A
#
# COMPACT_ATOMS: atom_id res chain seq x y z
N MET A 1 8.75 3.10 10.62
CA MET A 1 8.90 4.51 11.03
C MET A 1 7.71 5.07 11.76
N TYR A 2 6.50 4.56 11.54
CA TYR A 2 5.31 5.05 12.23
C TYR A 2 5.36 4.92 13.77
N LEU A 3 5.41 3.70 14.30
CA LEU A 3 5.41 3.46 15.75
C LEU A 3 6.77 3.75 16.38
N PHE A 4 7.86 3.44 15.67
CA PHE A 4 9.22 3.58 16.19
C PHE A 4 9.82 4.98 15.98
N GLY A 5 9.45 5.70 14.91
CA GLY A 5 9.95 7.06 14.66
C GLY A 5 9.43 8.05 15.70
N VAL A 6 8.19 7.88 16.17
CA VAL A 6 7.61 8.63 17.30
C VAL A 6 8.37 8.41 18.61
N LEU A 7 9.00 7.24 18.78
CA LEU A 7 9.73 6.89 20.00
C LEU A 7 11.20 7.38 20.01
N PHE A 8 11.77 7.71 18.85
CA PHE A 8 13.20 8.00 18.73
C PHE A 8 13.53 9.33 18.01
N ILE A 9 12.55 10.00 17.40
CA ILE A 9 12.75 11.21 16.60
C ILE A 9 11.74 12.28 17.03
N ASP A 10 12.23 13.37 17.62
CA ASP A 10 11.38 14.48 18.09
C ASP A 10 10.89 15.41 16.95
N ASN A 11 11.54 15.37 15.78
CA ASN A 11 11.19 16.23 14.65
C ASN A 11 10.03 15.64 13.84
N PHE A 12 8.82 16.16 14.07
CA PHE A 12 7.59 15.78 13.37
C PHE A 12 7.71 15.88 11.84
N VAL A 13 8.31 16.96 11.30
CA VAL A 13 8.41 17.17 9.85
C VAL A 13 9.27 16.09 9.20
N LEU A 14 10.37 15.72 9.85
CA LEU A 14 11.26 14.65 9.37
C LEU A 14 10.55 13.29 9.38
N VAL A 15 9.83 12.97 10.47
CA VAL A 15 9.04 11.73 10.57
C VAL A 15 7.95 11.68 9.50
N PHE A 16 7.26 12.81 9.26
CA PHE A 16 6.24 12.93 8.23
C PHE A 16 6.81 12.66 6.82
N ILE A 17 7.89 13.34 6.43
CA ILE A 17 8.51 13.18 5.11
C ILE A 17 8.96 11.74 4.89
N ILE A 18 9.66 11.14 5.86
CA ILE A 18 10.13 9.76 5.73
C ILE A 18 8.96 8.78 5.64
N THR A 19 7.91 8.97 6.44
CA THR A 19 6.71 8.12 6.39
C THR A 19 6.02 8.20 5.03
N LEU A 20 5.89 9.41 4.47
CA LEU A 20 5.28 9.63 3.15
C LEU A 20 6.09 8.97 2.02
N LEU A 21 7.43 9.07 2.06
CA LEU A 21 8.31 8.41 1.08
C LEU A 21 8.21 6.89 1.18
N LEU A 22 8.20 6.34 2.40
CA LEU A 22 8.05 4.89 2.61
C LEU A 22 6.67 4.39 2.15
N LEU A 23 5.61 5.15 2.38
CA LEU A 23 4.26 4.80 1.93
C LEU A 23 4.16 4.79 0.40
N SER A 24 4.77 5.77 -0.28
CA SER A 24 4.85 5.80 -1.74
C SER A 24 5.62 4.61 -2.30
N ALA A 25 6.75 4.26 -1.68
CA ALA A 25 7.55 3.10 -2.06
C ALA A 25 6.79 1.77 -1.84
N ASP A 26 6.11 1.62 -0.70
CA ASP A 26 5.25 0.47 -0.40
C ASP A 26 4.12 0.34 -1.41
N PHE A 27 3.42 1.44 -1.71
CA PHE A 27 2.37 1.48 -2.73
C PHE A 27 2.88 1.02 -4.09
N TYR A 28 4.02 1.54 -4.55
CA TYR A 28 4.62 1.14 -5.82
C TYR A 28 4.97 -0.35 -5.83
N TYR A 29 5.58 -0.84 -4.75
CA TYR A 29 5.98 -2.23 -4.63
C TYR A 29 4.76 -3.17 -4.70
N LEU A 30 3.73 -2.89 -3.89
CA LEU A 30 2.51 -3.70 -3.85
C LEU A 30 1.78 -3.72 -5.20
N LYS A 31 1.56 -2.54 -5.80
CA LYS A 31 0.80 -2.42 -7.05
C LYS A 31 1.54 -2.98 -8.26
N ASN A 32 2.86 -2.76 -8.37
CA ASN A 32 3.59 -3.04 -9.61
C ASN A 32 4.46 -4.29 -9.55
N ILE A 33 5.08 -4.57 -8.40
CA ILE A 33 6.03 -5.68 -8.25
C ILE A 33 5.31 -6.90 -7.67
N ALA A 34 4.76 -6.78 -6.46
CA ALA A 34 4.09 -7.90 -5.79
C ALA A 34 2.84 -8.35 -6.54
N GLY A 35 2.01 -7.42 -7.03
CA GLY A 35 0.84 -7.71 -7.86
C GLY A 35 1.16 -8.54 -9.10
N ARG A 36 2.23 -8.20 -9.84
CA ARG A 36 2.65 -8.98 -11.01
C ARG A 36 3.27 -10.33 -10.65
N ARG A 37 4.07 -10.39 -9.59
CA ARG A 37 4.82 -11.61 -9.23
C ARG A 37 3.94 -12.66 -8.56
N LEU A 38 3.11 -12.25 -7.59
CA LEU A 38 2.35 -13.16 -6.73
C LEU A 38 0.97 -13.49 -7.29
N VAL A 39 0.29 -12.54 -7.93
CA VAL A 39 -1.09 -12.72 -8.42
C VAL A 39 -1.26 -12.48 -9.91
N GLY A 40 -0.19 -12.15 -10.64
CA GLY A 40 -0.24 -11.94 -12.08
C GLY A 40 -1.16 -10.80 -12.51
N LEU A 41 -1.40 -9.84 -11.60
CA LEU A 41 -2.27 -8.69 -11.86
C LEU A 41 -1.46 -7.50 -12.33
N ARG A 42 -1.96 -6.81 -13.36
CA ARG A 42 -1.31 -5.63 -13.93
C ARG A 42 -2.34 -4.55 -14.22
N TRP A 43 -2.01 -3.32 -13.85
CA TRP A 43 -2.82 -2.13 -14.08
C TRP A 43 -1.91 -1.05 -14.67
N TRP A 44 -2.35 -0.39 -15.73
CA TRP A 44 -1.66 0.77 -16.27
C TRP A 44 -2.67 1.73 -16.91
N ASN A 45 -2.27 2.99 -17.03
CA ASN A 45 -3.02 3.96 -17.79
C ASN A 45 -2.37 4.05 -19.17
N GLU A 46 -3.19 3.96 -20.21
CA GLU A 46 -2.78 4.18 -21.58
C GLU A 46 -3.51 5.40 -22.09
N VAL A 47 -2.79 6.28 -22.77
CA VAL A 47 -3.33 7.53 -23.30
C VAL A 47 -3.32 7.42 -24.81
N ASN A 48 -4.49 7.60 -25.41
CA ASN A 48 -4.60 7.66 -26.85
C ASN A 48 -3.89 8.94 -27.35
N THR A 49 -2.82 8.76 -28.10
CA THR A 49 -1.97 9.87 -28.59
C THR A 49 -2.69 10.79 -29.58
N SER A 50 -3.80 10.34 -30.18
CA SER A 50 -4.56 11.09 -31.19
C SER A 50 -5.75 11.85 -30.59
N THR A 51 -6.44 11.26 -29.60
CA THR A 51 -7.63 11.88 -28.97
C THR A 51 -7.34 12.49 -27.60
N GLY A 52 -6.21 12.14 -26.98
CA GLY A 52 -5.86 12.55 -25.61
C GLY A 52 -6.67 11.83 -24.53
N GLU A 53 -7.57 10.90 -24.89
CA GLU A 53 -8.34 10.15 -23.91
C GLU A 53 -7.46 9.15 -23.15
N SER A 54 -7.62 9.10 -21.82
CA SER A 54 -6.94 8.14 -20.96
C SER A 54 -7.85 6.96 -20.66
N HIS A 55 -7.40 5.74 -20.96
CA HIS A 55 -8.09 4.50 -20.57
C HIS A 55 -7.25 3.70 -19.58
N TRP A 56 -7.91 3.21 -18.54
CA TRP A 56 -7.29 2.33 -17.55
C TRP A 56 -7.43 0.89 -17.99
N VAL A 57 -6.29 0.21 -18.17
CA VAL A 57 -6.24 -1.19 -18.60
C VAL A 57 -5.91 -2.07 -17.41
N PHE A 58 -6.69 -3.14 -17.26
CA PHE A 58 -6.45 -4.21 -16.30
C PHE A 58 -6.17 -5.51 -17.03
N GLU A 59 -5.16 -6.23 -16.58
CA GLU A 59 -4.79 -7.55 -17.10
C GLU A 59 -4.57 -8.52 -15.94
N SER A 60 -5.09 -9.73 -16.11
CA SER A 60 -4.86 -10.86 -15.22
C SER A 60 -4.24 -12.00 -16.01
N SER A 61 -3.21 -12.64 -15.48
CA SER A 61 -2.60 -13.81 -16.11
C SER A 61 -3.60 -14.96 -16.28
N ASP A 62 -3.66 -15.54 -17.48
CA ASP A 62 -4.47 -16.71 -17.78
C ASP A 62 -4.00 -17.92 -16.94
N PRO A 63 -4.91 -18.64 -16.25
CA PRO A 63 -4.58 -19.84 -15.49
C PRO A 63 -3.87 -20.94 -16.28
N THR A 64 -4.06 -20.98 -17.60
CA THR A 64 -3.45 -21.98 -18.49
C THR A 64 -1.99 -21.68 -18.80
N THR A 65 -1.62 -20.40 -18.87
CA THR A 65 -0.26 -19.95 -19.22
C THR A 65 0.63 -19.79 -18.00
N ARG A 66 0.06 -19.48 -16.83
CA ARG A 66 0.80 -19.27 -15.58
C ARG A 66 0.06 -19.90 -14.39
N THR A 67 0.64 -20.97 -13.85
CA THR A 67 0.15 -21.57 -12.60
C THR A 67 0.55 -20.70 -11.42
N ILE A 68 -0.41 -20.07 -10.76
CA ILE A 68 -0.19 -19.31 -9.52
C ILE A 68 -0.40 -20.24 -8.33
N THR A 69 0.59 -20.33 -7.44
CA THR A 69 0.48 -21.10 -6.20
C THR A 69 -0.64 -20.54 -5.32
N ALA A 70 -1.50 -21.41 -4.78
CA ALA A 70 -2.58 -20.99 -3.91
C ALA A 70 -2.09 -20.22 -2.67
N THR A 71 -0.89 -20.56 -2.17
CA THR A 71 -0.23 -19.88 -1.06
C THR A 71 0.13 -18.43 -1.39
N ASP A 72 0.72 -18.17 -2.57
CA ASP A 72 1.11 -16.81 -3.00
C ASP A 72 -0.11 -15.90 -3.15
N LYS A 73 -1.18 -16.45 -3.75
CA LYS A 73 -2.46 -15.75 -3.86
C LYS A 73 -3.02 -15.41 -2.49
N ARG A 74 -3.09 -16.38 -1.57
CA ARG A 74 -3.59 -16.16 -0.20
C ARG A 74 -2.76 -15.14 0.55
N PHE A 75 -1.44 -15.24 0.49
CA PHE A 75 -0.53 -14.32 1.17
C PHE A 75 -0.70 -12.88 0.66
N PHE A 76 -0.80 -12.70 -0.66
CA PHE A 76 -1.03 -11.39 -1.26
C PHE A 76 -2.33 -10.75 -0.76
N TRP A 77 -3.47 -11.45 -0.89
CA TRP A 77 -4.76 -10.90 -0.48
C TRP A 77 -4.86 -10.71 1.03
N LEU A 78 -4.36 -11.67 1.83
CA LEU A 78 -4.36 -11.54 3.28
C LEU A 78 -3.55 -10.32 3.72
N SER A 79 -2.34 -10.14 3.18
CA SER A 79 -1.50 -8.99 3.51
C SER A 79 -2.14 -7.68 3.09
N LEU A 80 -2.80 -7.65 1.93
CA LEU A 80 -3.49 -6.47 1.41
C LEU A 80 -4.63 -6.01 2.33
N TYR A 81 -5.36 -6.93 2.97
CA TYR A 81 -6.43 -6.61 3.92
C TYR A 81 -5.95 -6.47 5.37
N ALA A 82 -4.92 -7.21 5.77
CA ALA A 82 -4.38 -7.17 7.13
C ALA A 82 -3.75 -5.81 7.44
N THR A 83 -3.01 -5.23 6.49
CA THR A 83 -2.37 -3.92 6.67
C THR A 83 -3.37 -2.80 7.02
N PRO A 84 -4.43 -2.52 6.22
CA PRO A 84 -5.41 -1.50 6.58
C PRO A 84 -6.19 -1.84 7.85
N ALA A 85 -6.48 -3.13 8.12
CA ALA A 85 -7.11 -3.53 9.38
C ALA A 85 -6.22 -3.21 10.60
N LEU A 86 -4.91 -3.44 10.48
CA LEU A 86 -3.93 -3.06 11.50
C LEU A 86 -3.89 -1.54 11.69
N TRP A 87 -3.90 -0.76 10.62
CA TRP A 87 -3.95 0.71 10.69
C TRP A 87 -5.21 1.22 11.39
N ILE A 88 -6.39 0.65 11.08
CA ILE A 88 -7.63 0.99 11.79
C ILE A 88 -7.52 0.65 13.28
N GLY A 89 -6.96 -0.52 13.62
CA GLY A 89 -6.71 -0.90 15.01
C GLY A 89 -5.79 0.09 15.74
N LEU A 90 -4.73 0.55 15.07
CA LEU A 90 -3.83 1.58 15.60
C LEU A 90 -4.51 2.95 15.73
N ALA A 91 -5.36 3.35 14.78
CA ALA A 91 -6.15 4.57 14.87
C ALA A 91 -7.06 4.55 16.11
N ILE A 92 -7.77 3.45 16.33
CA ILE A 92 -8.64 3.27 17.50
C ILE A 92 -7.82 3.35 18.80
N LEU A 93 -6.67 2.68 18.85
CA LEU A 93 -5.76 2.75 20.01
C LEU A 93 -5.29 4.19 20.28
N ALA A 94 -4.92 4.93 19.23
CA ALA A 94 -4.49 6.32 19.33
C ALA A 94 -5.61 7.22 19.87
N ILE A 95 -6.85 7.02 19.41
CA ILE A 95 -8.03 7.75 19.90
C ILE A 95 -8.26 7.45 21.38
N VAL A 96 -8.25 6.18 21.78
CA VAL A 96 -8.49 5.76 23.18
C VAL A 96 -7.40 6.26 24.14
N ARG A 97 -6.14 6.33 23.68
CA ARG A 97 -5.01 6.83 24.48
C ARG A 97 -5.05 8.34 24.71
N LEU A 98 -5.91 9.12 24.02
CA LEU A 98 -6.05 10.59 24.12
C LEU A 98 -4.72 11.37 24.00
N GLN A 99 -3.67 10.73 23.51
CA GLN A 99 -2.31 11.26 23.52
C GLN A 99 -2.02 11.87 22.14
N ASN A 100 -2.07 13.21 22.08
CA ASN A 100 -1.64 14.04 20.94
C ASN A 100 -2.31 13.70 19.60
N VAL A 101 -3.46 14.33 19.31
CA VAL A 101 -4.26 14.21 18.07
C VAL A 101 -3.45 14.43 16.78
N ILE A 102 -2.35 15.18 16.85
CA ILE A 102 -1.42 15.42 15.72
C ILE A 102 -0.90 14.10 15.13
N TRP A 103 -0.71 13.07 15.95
CA TRP A 103 -0.24 11.76 15.47
C TRP A 103 -1.31 10.97 14.71
N LEU A 104 -2.57 11.38 14.72
CA LEU A 104 -3.62 10.76 13.93
C LEU A 104 -3.47 11.11 12.44
N SER A 105 -2.80 12.21 12.10
CA SER A 105 -2.59 12.61 10.69
C SER A 105 -1.64 11.70 9.92
N LEU A 106 -0.92 10.83 10.62
CA LEU A 106 -0.01 9.91 9.98
C LEU A 106 -0.72 8.54 9.72
N VAL A 107 -1.85 8.22 10.40
CA VAL A 107 -2.60 6.94 10.27
C VAL A 107 -3.47 6.97 9.01
#